data_AF-A0A3C1VPJ6-F1
#
_entry.id   AF-A0A3C1VPJ6-F1
#
_cell.length_a   1.000
_cell.length_b   1.000
_cell.length_c   1.000
_cell.angle_alpha   90.00
_cell.angle_beta   90.00
_cell.angle_gamma   90.00
#
_symmetry.space_group_name_H-M   'P 1'
#
loop_
_entity.id
_entity.type
_entity.pdbx_description
1 polymer ?
#
loop_
_entity_poly.entity_id
_entity_poly.type
_entity_poly.pdbx_seq_one_letter_code
_entity_poly.pdbx_strand_id
1 'polypeptide(L)'
;AALGKAGLASRTNTLFSLPMLFFMGASAHLGGYGRVPLSAEGGASTAAMALCVIIILALQANAIKGKMGPMASVVGVIHLGLALAVALLLIIQYL
;
A
#
# COMPACT_ATOMS: atom_id res chain seq x y z
N ALA A 1 -7.67 26.84 0.01
CA ALA A 1 -7.74 25.59 -0.78
C ALA A 1 -6.43 24.78 -0.79
N ALA A 2 -5.26 25.42 -0.95
CA ALA A 2 -3.97 24.72 -1.06
C ALA A 2 -3.58 23.87 0.17
N LEU A 3 -3.82 24.36 1.39
CA LEU A 3 -3.52 23.65 2.65
C LEU A 3 -4.22 22.28 2.77
N GLY A 4 -5.50 22.20 2.38
CA GLY A 4 -6.26 20.94 2.44
C GLY A 4 -5.72 19.89 1.47
N LYS A 5 -5.29 20.30 0.27
CA LYS A 5 -4.68 19.40 -0.71
C LYS A 5 -3.28 18.95 -0.27
N ALA A 6 -2.47 19.86 0.27
CA ALA A 6 -1.16 19.51 0.83
C ALA A 6 -1.30 18.48 1.98
N GLY A 7 -2.29 18.68 2.85
CA GLY A 7 -2.59 17.74 3.94
C GLY A 7 -3.09 16.37 3.47
N LEU A 8 -3.86 16.31 2.38
CA LEU A 8 -4.29 15.05 1.78
C LEU A 8 -3.11 14.28 1.16
N ALA A 9 -2.25 14.99 0.44
CA ALA A 9 -1.06 14.41 -0.17
C ALA A 9 -0.10 13.86 0.89
N SER A 10 0.18 14.64 1.95
CA SER A 10 1.03 14.20 3.07
C SER A 10 0.50 12.94 3.76
N ARG A 11 -0.80 12.91 4.08
CA ARG A 11 -1.42 11.74 4.72
C ARG A 11 -1.42 10.51 3.81
N THR A 12 -1.59 10.69 2.50
CA THR A 12 -1.50 9.56 1.56
C THR A 12 -0.07 9.00 1.51
N ASN A 13 0.95 9.87 1.59
CA ASN A 13 2.35 9.43 1.70
C ASN A 13 2.60 8.67 3.02
N THR A 14 2.05 9.16 4.14
CA THR A 14 2.09 8.43 5.43
C THR A 14 1.34 7.10 5.37
N LEU A 15 0.21 7.04 4.67
CA LEU A 15 -0.53 5.80 4.46
C LEU A 15 0.32 4.78 3.68
N PHE A 16 1.05 5.23 2.66
CA PHE A 16 1.94 4.38 1.85
C PHE A 16 3.22 3.95 2.56
N SER A 17 3.70 4.66 3.57
CA SER A 17 4.94 4.29 4.26
C SER A 17 4.82 2.96 5.02
N LEU A 18 3.63 2.62 5.53
CA LEU A 18 3.34 1.35 6.22
C LEU A 18 3.53 0.12 5.32
N PRO A 19 2.81 -0.02 4.19
CA PRO A 19 3.04 -1.14 3.27
C PRO A 19 4.46 -1.12 2.70
N MET A 20 5.03 0.05 2.41
CA MET A 20 6.39 0.16 1.88
C MET A 20 7.43 -0.41 2.85
N LEU A 21 7.36 -0.03 4.12
CA LEU A 21 8.25 -0.56 5.16
C LEU A 21 8.09 -2.08 5.30
N PHE A 22 6.84 -2.56 5.32
CA PHE A 22 6.55 -3.98 5.43
C PHE A 22 7.16 -4.78 4.26
N PHE A 23 6.90 -4.39 3.01
CA PHE A 23 7.41 -5.13 1.85
C PHE A 23 8.93 -5.01 1.69
N MET A 24 9.53 -3.88 2.08
CA MET A 24 10.98 -3.73 2.08
C MET A 24 11.64 -4.69 3.08
N GLY A 25 11.13 -4.74 4.32
CA GLY A 25 11.63 -5.68 5.33
C GLY A 25 11.36 -7.13 4.96
N ALA A 26 10.18 -7.41 4.39
CA ALA A 26 9.80 -8.76 3.99
C ALA A 26 10.64 -9.30 2.83
N SER A 27 10.98 -8.47 1.85
CA SER A 27 11.87 -8.85 0.75
C SER A 27 13.26 -9.30 1.25
N ALA A 28 13.79 -8.63 2.28
CA ALA A 28 15.12 -8.91 2.81
C ALA A 28 15.18 -10.07 3.83
N HIS A 29 14.10 -10.31 4.58
CA HIS A 29 14.15 -11.19 5.77
C HIS A 29 13.13 -12.35 5.78
N LEU A 30 12.09 -12.34 4.95
CA LEU A 30 11.10 -13.43 4.94
C LEU A 30 11.50 -14.51 3.92
N GLY A 31 12.13 -15.59 4.42
CA GLY A 31 12.38 -16.84 3.71
C GLY A 31 11.44 -17.98 4.15
N GLY A 32 11.46 -19.12 3.44
CA GLY A 32 10.69 -20.32 3.82
C GLY A 32 9.18 -20.20 3.59
N TYR A 33 8.35 -20.68 4.53
CA TYR A 33 6.88 -20.68 4.41
C TYR A 33 6.21 -19.31 4.56
N GLY A 34 6.96 -18.26 4.95
CA GLY A 34 6.47 -16.89 5.05
C GLY A 34 7.00 -15.96 3.96
N ARG A 35 7.72 -16.50 2.97
CA ARG A 35 8.33 -15.70 1.90
C ARG A 35 7.26 -14.97 1.08
N VAL A 36 7.47 -13.69 0.85
CA VAL A 36 6.64 -12.94 -0.10
C VAL A 36 6.92 -13.50 -1.50
N PRO A 37 5.91 -13.71 -2.36
CA PRO A 37 6.07 -14.24 -3.72
C PRO A 37 7.12 -13.54 -4.58
N LEU A 38 7.41 -12.26 -4.29
CA LEU A 38 8.53 -11.54 -4.89
C LEU A 38 9.90 -12.24 -4.73
N SER A 39 10.05 -13.03 -3.66
CA SER A 39 11.28 -13.76 -3.30
C SER A 39 11.14 -15.28 -3.52
N ALA A 40 10.05 -15.77 -4.13
CA ALA A 40 9.85 -17.18 -4.46
C ALA A 40 10.37 -17.48 -5.89
N GLU A 41 10.84 -18.71 -6.14
CA GLU A 41 11.38 -19.13 -7.46
C GLU A 41 10.38 -18.97 -8.62
N GLY A 42 9.07 -18.90 -8.34
CA GLY A 42 8.03 -18.65 -9.34
C GLY A 42 7.63 -17.17 -9.52
N GLY A 43 8.15 -16.26 -8.68
CA GLY A 43 7.79 -14.84 -8.69
C GLY A 43 6.33 -14.55 -8.32
N ALA A 44 5.95 -13.28 -8.37
CA ALA A 44 4.55 -12.86 -8.24
C ALA A 44 3.83 -12.89 -9.59
N SER A 45 2.54 -13.25 -9.59
CA SER A 45 1.68 -13.23 -10.76
C SER A 45 1.66 -11.84 -11.42
N THR A 46 1.73 -11.78 -12.76
CA THR A 46 1.64 -10.51 -13.52
C THR A 46 0.31 -9.81 -13.25
N ALA A 47 -0.77 -10.58 -13.08
CA ALA A 47 -2.09 -10.05 -12.74
C ALA A 47 -2.09 -9.42 -11.33
N ALA A 48 -1.47 -10.09 -10.35
CA ALA A 48 -1.34 -9.55 -9.00
C ALA A 48 -0.51 -8.26 -8.96
N MET A 49 0.62 -8.23 -9.66
CA MET A 49 1.44 -7.02 -9.77
C MET A 49 0.67 -5.87 -10.43
N ALA A 50 -0.02 -6.13 -11.55
CA ALA A 50 -0.84 -5.12 -12.22
C ALA A 50 -1.94 -4.57 -11.29
N LEU A 51 -2.63 -5.45 -10.56
CA LEU A 51 -3.69 -5.05 -9.64
C LEU A 51 -3.15 -4.19 -8.48
N CYS A 52 -2.02 -4.57 -7.87
CA CYS A 52 -1.36 -3.77 -6.84
C CYS A 52 -1.01 -2.37 -7.35
N VAL A 53 -0.44 -2.26 -8.55
CA VAL A 53 -0.11 -0.98 -9.17
C VAL A 53 -1.38 -0.15 -9.41
N ILE A 54 -2.45 -0.75 -9.92
CA ILE A 54 -3.73 -0.06 -10.16
C ILE A 54 -4.29 0.52 -8.85
N ILE A 55 -4.26 -0.25 -7.76
CA ILE A 55 -4.71 0.21 -6.43
C ILE A 55 -3.90 1.42 -5.96
N ILE A 56 -2.57 1.35 -6.06
CA ILE A 56 -1.68 2.44 -5.66
C ILE A 56 -1.95 3.69 -6.51
N LEU A 57 -2.08 3.55 -7.83
CA LEU A 57 -2.38 4.66 -8.73
C LEU A 57 -3.76 5.28 -8.46
N ALA A 58 -4.77 4.46 -8.15
CA ALA A 58 -6.10 4.97 -7.78
C ALA A 58 -6.05 5.81 -6.48
N LEU A 59 -5.32 5.33 -5.47
CA LEU A 59 -5.11 6.08 -4.22
C LEU A 59 -4.28 7.35 -4.43
N GLN A 60 -3.26 7.29 -5.29
CA GLN A 60 -2.47 8.46 -5.70
C GLN A 60 -3.31 9.49 -6.45
N ALA A 61 -4.21 9.06 -7.33
CA ALA A 61 -5.15 9.95 -8.01
C ALA A 61 -6.08 10.66 -7.00
N ASN A 62 -6.55 9.93 -5.98
CA ASN A 62 -7.28 10.53 -4.85
C ASN A 62 -6.42 11.53 -4.07
N ALA A 63 -5.11 11.32 -3.93
CA ALA A 63 -4.23 12.28 -3.27
C ALA A 63 -4.16 13.64 -4.00
N ILE A 64 -4.33 13.66 -5.33
CA ILE A 64 -4.22 14.87 -6.15
C ILE A 64 -5.56 15.62 -6.24
N LYS A 65 -6.67 14.90 -6.44
CA LYS A 65 -7.98 15.48 -6.75
C LYS A 65 -9.10 15.09 -5.78
N GLY A 66 -8.81 14.23 -4.82
CA GLY A 66 -9.81 13.59 -3.98
C GLY A 66 -10.11 14.31 -2.68
N LYS A 67 -10.69 13.56 -1.76
CA LYS A 67 -11.14 14.02 -0.44
C LYS A 67 -10.46 13.20 0.66
N MET A 68 -10.33 13.78 1.86
CA MET A 68 -9.69 13.10 2.99
C MET A 68 -10.44 11.88 3.51
N GLY A 69 -11.78 11.91 3.51
CA GLY A 69 -12.58 10.82 4.07
C GLY A 69 -12.07 10.37 5.46
N PRO A 70 -11.89 9.06 5.71
CA PRO A 70 -11.42 8.54 7.00
C PRO A 70 -9.97 8.92 7.34
N MET A 71 -9.14 9.31 6.35
CA MET A 71 -7.77 9.79 6.59
C MET A 71 -7.72 11.17 7.27
N ALA A 72 -8.86 11.85 7.50
CA ALA A 72 -8.87 13.11 8.23
C ALA A 72 -8.24 12.98 9.64
N SER A 73 -8.36 11.80 10.26
CA SER A 73 -7.75 11.48 11.55
C SER A 73 -6.46 10.66 11.40
N VAL A 74 -5.54 10.79 12.36
CA VAL A 74 -4.31 9.97 12.43
C VAL A 74 -4.65 8.49 12.56
N VAL A 75 -5.61 8.15 13.41
CA VAL A 75 -6.08 6.77 13.62
C VAL A 75 -6.60 6.17 12.31
N GLY A 76 -7.35 6.95 11.51
CA GLY A 76 -7.82 6.51 10.20
C GLY A 76 -6.68 6.24 9.22
N VAL A 77 -5.63 7.07 9.20
CA VAL A 77 -4.44 6.83 8.36
C VAL A 77 -3.74 5.52 8.75
N ILE A 78 -3.61 5.24 10.05
CA ILE A 78 -2.98 3.99 10.54
C ILE A 78 -3.79 2.77 10.12
N HIS A 79 -5.11 2.78 10.36
CA HIS A 79 -5.97 1.65 10.00
C HIS A 79 -5.98 1.40 8.50
N LEU A 80 -6.07 2.46 7.69
CA LEU A 80 -6.06 2.32 6.24
C LEU A 80 -4.69 1.89 5.69
N GLY A 81 -3.59 2.35 6.29
CA GLY A 81 -2.25 1.92 5.91
C GLY A 81 -2.01 0.45 6.24
N LEU A 82 -2.48 -0.03 7.40
CA LEU A 82 -2.43 -1.44 7.75
C LEU A 82 -3.34 -2.28 6.84
N ALA A 83 -4.57 -1.81 6.60
CA ALA A 83 -5.50 -2.47 5.69
C ALA A 83 -4.94 -2.55 4.27
N LEU A 84 -4.29 -1.50 3.77
CA LEU A 84 -3.62 -1.50 2.48
C LEU A 84 -2.47 -2.51 2.45
N ALA A 85 -1.62 -2.55 3.49
CA ALA A 85 -0.53 -3.52 3.57
C ALA A 85 -1.03 -4.97 3.52
N VAL A 86 -2.06 -5.29 4.29
CA VAL A 86 -2.70 -6.61 4.27
C VAL A 86 -3.32 -6.91 2.90
N ALA A 87 -4.06 -5.97 2.32
CA ALA A 87 -4.68 -6.16 1.01
C ALA A 87 -3.64 -6.46 -0.08
N LEU A 88 -2.57 -5.67 -0.16
CA LEU A 88 -1.48 -5.89 -1.12
C LEU A 88 -0.78 -7.23 -0.89
N LEU A 89 -0.59 -7.64 0.38
CA LEU A 89 0.02 -8.91 0.71
C LEU A 89 -0.85 -10.07 0.25
N LEU A 90 -2.15 -10.04 0.54
CA LEU A 90 -3.11 -11.06 0.14
C LEU A 90 -3.21 -11.16 -1.39
N ILE A 91 -3.23 -10.03 -2.09
CA ILE A 91 -3.24 -10.02 -3.56
C ILE A 91 -1.98 -10.71 -4.09
N ILE A 92 -0.79 -10.32 -3.60
CA ILE A 92 0.45 -10.92 -4.09
C ILE A 92 0.53 -12.42 -3.75
N GLN A 93 0.01 -12.86 -2.59
CA GLN A 93 0.08 -14.26 -2.16
C GLN A 93 -0.91 -15.20 -2.85
N TYR A 94 -2.10 -14.72 -3.20
CA TYR A 94 -3.23 -15.58 -3.59
C TYR A 94 -3.73 -15.36 -5.02
N LEU A 95 -3.20 -14.37 -5.74
CA LEU A 95 -3.53 -14.07 -7.14
C LEU A 95 -2.28 -14.20 -8.03
#